data_AF-A0A945VUU4-F1
#
_entry.id   AF-A0A945VUU4-F1
#
_cell.length_a   1.000
_cell.length_b   1.000
_cell.length_c   1.000
_cell.angle_alpha   90.00
_cell.angle_beta   90.00
_cell.angle_gamma   90.00
#
_symmetry.space_group_name_H-M   'P 1'
#
loop_
_entity.id
_entity.type
_entity.pdbx_description
1 polymer ?
#
loop_
_entity_poly.entity_id
_entity_poly.type
_entity_poly.pdbx_seq_one_letter_code
_entity_poly.pdbx_strand_id
1 'polypeptide(L)'
;MREITTGELSKILKEHKRWIDTDEKEGQCADLSNADLQGANFFGANLSGAKMHGANLSGSDLHGANLSSTDLHGTDLSAADLQGADFFRADLRGANLSGTNLSGASMYGTQMHGADQSGACLEGVKGLNYDKVTTYSEKGIKDSFLQNDVSCLWHLTHKDNLQSILEHGILNHDDAHGLLVKPVDISDHGAQRWREIPEPCYHRRIHEYASLYINPRNPMLFSRRDEQSKLCLIEVSLSVIFESEYLITDGNAASRTTDFFHSVDYINELPWDVLNSKFWADHNDGKRKKCAEVLIYPKVMPTHIGTVHCCSGATLNALADCGRKVKQSHNLFF
;
A
#
# COMPACT_ATOMS: atom_id res chain seq x y z
N MET A 1 23.01 -24.31 14.57
CA MET A 1 22.23 -23.09 14.84
C MET A 1 22.75 -22.44 16.12
N ARG A 2 22.54 -21.13 16.29
CA ARG A 2 22.91 -20.37 17.50
C ARG A 2 21.81 -20.57 18.55
N GLU A 3 22.12 -21.18 19.69
CA GLU A 3 21.18 -21.22 20.80
C GLU A 3 20.95 -19.81 21.36
N ILE A 4 19.69 -19.43 21.57
CA ILE A 4 19.30 -18.18 22.21
C ILE A 4 18.51 -18.51 23.47
N THR A 5 18.97 -18.02 24.62
CA THR A 5 18.24 -18.20 25.88
C THR A 5 16.97 -17.34 25.90
N THR A 6 15.95 -17.72 26.68
CA THR A 6 14.72 -16.91 26.84
C THR A 6 15.02 -15.47 27.31
N GLY A 7 16.04 -15.28 28.15
CA GLY A 7 16.47 -13.97 28.62
C GLY A 7 17.09 -13.13 27.51
N GLU A 8 17.93 -13.74 26.67
CA GLU A 8 18.51 -13.08 25.50
C GLU A 8 17.44 -12.74 24.46
N LEU A 9 16.53 -13.68 24.17
CA LEU A 9 15.40 -13.45 23.26
C LEU A 9 14.54 -12.28 23.73
N SER A 10 14.19 -12.24 25.02
CA SER A 10 13.42 -11.14 25.60
C SER A 10 14.13 -9.78 25.45
N LYS A 11 15.47 -9.76 25.57
CA LYS A 11 16.25 -8.55 25.36
C LYS A 11 16.23 -8.11 23.89
N ILE A 12 16.43 -9.04 22.95
CA ILE A 12 16.37 -8.78 21.51
C ILE A 12 15.01 -8.19 21.13
N LEU A 13 13.91 -8.80 21.60
CA LEU A 13 12.56 -8.33 21.31
C LEU A 13 12.25 -6.95 21.90
N LYS A 14 12.80 -6.62 23.08
CA LYS A 14 12.67 -5.29 23.67
C LYS A 14 13.42 -4.21 22.87
N GLU A 15 14.64 -4.51 22.44
CA GLU A 15 15.41 -3.58 21.61
C GLU A 15 14.78 -3.41 20.22
N HIS A 16 14.23 -4.48 19.65
CA HIS A 16 13.50 -4.42 18.37
C HIS A 16 12.21 -3.62 18.48
N LYS A 17 11.45 -3.81 19.56
CA LYS A 17 10.28 -2.99 19.84
C LYS A 17 10.65 -1.50 19.95
N ARG A 18 11.72 -1.16 20.65
CA ARG A 18 12.21 0.23 20.73
C ARG A 18 12.63 0.77 19.36
N TRP A 19 13.24 -0.07 18.53
CA TRP A 19 13.60 0.26 17.14
C TRP A 19 12.38 0.58 16.29
N ILE A 20 11.30 -0.19 16.40
CA ILE A 20 10.05 0.10 15.69
C ILE A 20 9.37 1.35 16.26
N ASP A 21 9.18 1.41 17.58
CA ASP A 21 8.42 2.48 18.25
C ASP A 21 9.05 3.88 18.06
N THR A 22 10.33 3.94 17.69
CA THR A 22 11.07 5.20 17.50
C THR A 22 11.38 5.53 16.04
N ASP A 23 10.78 4.81 15.08
CA ASP A 23 11.10 4.91 13.65
C ASP A 23 12.62 4.80 13.43
N GLU A 24 13.21 3.73 13.94
CA GLU A 24 14.62 3.33 13.77
C GLU A 24 15.67 4.22 14.47
N LYS A 25 15.25 5.17 15.30
CA LYS A 25 16.17 6.11 15.97
C LYS A 25 16.90 5.51 17.17
N GLU A 26 16.26 4.59 17.91
CA GLU A 26 16.81 3.98 19.10
C GLU A 26 16.51 2.48 19.16
N GLY A 27 17.32 1.68 19.87
CA GLY A 27 17.16 0.23 19.90
C GLY A 27 17.87 -0.47 18.73
N GLN A 28 17.56 -1.74 18.50
CA GLN A 28 18.21 -2.55 17.46
C GLN A 28 17.20 -3.45 16.75
N CYS A 29 17.25 -3.49 15.43
CA CYS A 29 16.53 -4.48 14.64
C CYS A 29 16.88 -5.91 15.11
N ALA A 30 15.89 -6.79 15.25
CA ALA A 30 16.10 -8.14 15.71
C ALA A 30 16.91 -8.94 14.67
N ASP A 31 18.10 -9.41 15.08
CA ASP A 31 18.87 -10.40 14.33
C ASP A 31 18.79 -11.75 15.04
N LEU A 32 17.96 -12.61 14.47
CA LEU A 32 17.70 -13.99 14.88
C LEU A 32 18.16 -14.97 13.80
N SER A 33 19.01 -14.53 12.88
CA SER A 33 19.51 -15.34 11.78
C SER A 33 20.22 -16.59 12.29
N ASN A 34 19.90 -17.75 11.72
CA ASN A 34 20.45 -19.06 12.10
C ASN A 34 20.26 -19.44 13.59
N ALA A 35 19.33 -18.80 14.29
CA ALA A 35 19.03 -19.08 15.70
C ALA A 35 18.19 -20.35 15.88
N ASP A 36 18.38 -21.04 16.99
CA ASP A 36 17.47 -22.09 17.44
C ASP A 36 16.41 -21.48 18.36
N LEU A 37 15.18 -21.42 17.86
CA LEU A 37 14.00 -20.81 18.47
C LEU A 37 12.83 -21.81 18.46
N GLN A 38 13.14 -23.11 18.47
CA GLN A 38 12.15 -24.17 18.49
C GLN A 38 11.18 -23.98 19.67
N GLY A 39 9.88 -23.99 19.39
CA GLY A 39 8.83 -23.84 20.40
C GLY A 39 8.82 -22.49 21.12
N ALA A 40 9.53 -21.48 20.61
CA ALA A 40 9.53 -20.15 21.21
C ALA A 40 8.15 -19.48 21.09
N ASN A 41 7.87 -18.53 22.00
CA ASN A 41 6.62 -17.77 22.00
C ASN A 41 6.87 -16.36 21.46
N PHE A 42 6.23 -16.06 20.33
CA PHE A 42 6.16 -14.79 19.62
C PHE A 42 4.70 -14.33 19.42
N PHE A 43 3.76 -14.79 20.25
CA PHE A 43 2.35 -14.42 20.18
C PHE A 43 2.18 -12.90 20.09
N GLY A 44 1.57 -12.42 19.00
CA GLY A 44 1.33 -11.00 18.74
C GLY A 44 2.59 -10.12 18.63
N ALA A 45 3.79 -10.71 18.51
CA ALA A 45 5.03 -9.96 18.43
C ALA A 45 5.10 -9.15 17.14
N ASN A 46 5.57 -7.90 17.23
CA ASN A 46 5.96 -7.15 16.05
C ASN A 46 7.42 -7.45 15.73
N LEU A 47 7.64 -8.21 14.66
CA LEU A 47 8.93 -8.65 14.12
C LEU A 47 9.19 -8.03 12.73
N SER A 48 8.47 -6.96 12.38
CA SER A 48 8.59 -6.35 11.06
C SER A 48 10.03 -5.93 10.74
N GLY A 49 10.52 -6.33 9.57
CA GLY A 49 11.88 -6.10 9.12
C GLY A 49 12.98 -6.90 9.84
N ALA A 50 12.64 -7.83 10.74
CA ALA A 50 13.62 -8.65 11.43
C ALA A 50 14.40 -9.58 10.47
N LYS A 51 15.58 -10.02 10.90
CA LYS A 51 16.40 -11.00 10.17
C LYS A 51 16.29 -12.36 10.84
N MET A 52 15.76 -13.33 10.11
CA MET A 52 15.47 -14.67 10.64
C MET A 52 15.87 -15.78 9.66
N HIS A 53 16.66 -15.49 8.62
CA HIS A 53 17.06 -16.48 7.63
C HIS A 53 17.78 -17.67 8.28
N GLY A 54 17.42 -18.87 7.86
CA GLY A 54 17.98 -20.12 8.38
C GLY A 54 17.70 -20.40 9.86
N ALA A 55 16.84 -19.63 10.54
CA ALA A 55 16.45 -19.92 11.91
C ALA A 55 15.55 -21.16 12.00
N ASN A 56 15.54 -21.82 13.16
CA ASN A 56 14.58 -22.88 13.48
C ASN A 56 13.50 -22.32 14.39
N LEU A 57 12.30 -22.15 13.85
CA LEU A 57 11.06 -21.74 14.50
C LEU A 57 10.05 -22.89 14.56
N SER A 58 10.49 -24.14 14.38
CA SER A 58 9.58 -25.28 14.38
C SER A 58 8.78 -25.36 15.68
N GLY A 59 7.47 -25.56 15.56
CA GLY A 59 6.53 -25.60 16.68
C GLY A 59 6.39 -24.31 17.49
N SER A 60 6.92 -23.18 17.02
CA SER A 60 6.78 -21.88 17.69
C SER A 60 5.34 -21.34 17.64
N ASP A 61 4.99 -20.50 18.61
CA ASP A 61 3.73 -19.74 18.62
C ASP A 61 3.98 -18.34 18.06
N LEU A 62 3.50 -18.10 16.84
CA LEU A 62 3.57 -16.84 16.11
C LEU A 62 2.15 -16.31 15.81
N HIS A 63 1.15 -16.74 16.58
CA HIS A 63 -0.23 -16.34 16.36
C HIS A 63 -0.37 -14.82 16.44
N GLY A 64 -0.88 -14.20 15.38
CA GLY A 64 -1.05 -12.75 15.24
C GLY A 64 0.25 -11.95 15.15
N ALA A 65 1.40 -12.59 14.93
CA ALA A 65 2.67 -11.88 14.80
C ALA A 65 2.71 -11.03 13.51
N ASN A 66 3.30 -9.84 13.59
CA ASN A 66 3.62 -9.03 12.42
C ASN A 66 5.02 -9.42 11.93
N LEU A 67 5.08 -10.13 10.81
CA LEU A 67 6.29 -10.58 10.10
C LEU A 67 6.50 -9.79 8.79
N SER A 68 5.89 -8.62 8.64
CA SER A 68 6.01 -7.83 7.41
C SER A 68 7.46 -7.46 7.10
N SER A 69 7.87 -7.59 5.83
CA SER A 69 9.25 -7.36 5.34
C SER A 69 10.35 -8.13 6.07
N THR A 70 10.02 -9.22 6.78
CA THR A 70 10.99 -10.07 7.49
C THR A 70 11.75 -10.95 6.51
N ASP A 71 13.05 -11.14 6.75
CA ASP A 71 13.86 -12.13 6.04
C ASP A 71 13.72 -13.51 6.72
N LEU A 72 12.88 -14.38 6.14
CA LEU A 72 12.63 -15.76 6.58
C LEU A 72 13.18 -16.78 5.57
N HIS A 73 14.18 -16.39 4.76
CA HIS A 73 14.74 -17.26 3.73
C HIS A 73 15.34 -18.52 4.36
N GLY A 74 14.89 -19.71 3.93
CA GLY A 74 15.38 -20.98 4.41
C GLY A 74 15.09 -21.28 5.89
N THR A 75 14.18 -20.54 6.51
CA THR A 75 13.76 -20.75 7.91
C THR A 75 12.93 -22.01 8.03
N ASP A 76 13.11 -22.77 9.12
CA ASP A 76 12.24 -23.89 9.47
C ASP A 76 11.08 -23.41 10.35
N LEU A 77 9.88 -23.32 9.80
CA LEU A 77 8.63 -22.95 10.48
C LEU A 77 7.74 -24.18 10.71
N SER A 78 8.23 -25.40 10.52
CA SER A 78 7.39 -26.59 10.54
C SER A 78 6.56 -26.71 11.83
N ALA A 79 5.27 -27.01 11.69
CA ALA A 79 4.30 -27.11 12.79
C ALA A 79 4.15 -25.85 13.67
N ALA A 80 4.62 -24.68 13.23
CA ALA A 80 4.38 -23.41 13.93
C ALA A 80 2.90 -22.98 13.83
N ASP A 81 2.40 -22.30 14.87
CA ASP A 81 1.11 -21.62 14.83
C ASP A 81 1.29 -20.21 14.28
N LEU A 82 0.80 -19.97 13.07
CA LEU A 82 0.89 -18.72 12.31
C LEU A 82 -0.49 -18.10 12.09
N GLN A 83 -1.49 -18.50 12.87
CA GLN A 83 -2.85 -18.02 12.68
C GLN A 83 -2.90 -16.49 12.83
N GLY A 84 -3.49 -15.82 11.83
CA GLY A 84 -3.61 -14.37 11.79
C GLY A 84 -2.29 -13.60 11.66
N ALA A 85 -1.15 -14.26 11.40
CA ALA A 85 0.13 -13.58 11.20
C ALA A 85 0.13 -12.76 9.90
N ASP A 86 0.89 -11.66 9.88
CA ASP A 86 1.05 -10.80 8.70
C ASP A 86 2.43 -10.98 8.06
N PHE A 87 2.47 -11.55 6.87
CA PHE A 87 3.67 -11.78 6.07
C PHE A 87 3.82 -10.77 4.93
N PHE A 88 3.20 -9.58 5.02
CA PHE A 88 3.30 -8.57 3.95
C PHE A 88 4.76 -8.36 3.49
N ARG A 89 5.08 -8.76 2.25
CA ARG A 89 6.45 -8.74 1.68
C ARG A 89 7.54 -9.50 2.43
N ALA A 90 7.18 -10.42 3.31
CA ALA A 90 8.16 -11.31 3.90
C ALA A 90 8.83 -12.19 2.82
N ASP A 91 10.09 -12.55 3.07
CA ASP A 91 10.84 -13.47 2.24
C ASP A 91 10.82 -14.86 2.85
N LEU A 92 9.96 -15.75 2.35
CA LEU A 92 9.81 -17.15 2.77
C LEU A 92 10.43 -18.13 1.74
N ARG A 93 11.36 -17.66 0.90
CA ARG A 93 11.97 -18.50 -0.13
C ARG A 93 12.72 -19.66 0.50
N GLY A 94 12.43 -20.88 0.05
CA GLY A 94 13.02 -22.10 0.60
C GLY A 94 12.66 -22.41 2.06
N ALA A 95 11.70 -21.68 2.66
CA ALA A 95 11.27 -21.94 4.04
C ALA A 95 10.47 -23.25 4.15
N ASN A 96 10.54 -23.90 5.31
CA ASN A 96 9.71 -25.06 5.61
C ASN A 96 8.46 -24.63 6.39
N LEU A 97 7.29 -24.60 5.74
CA LEU A 97 5.97 -24.33 6.32
C LEU A 97 5.17 -25.64 6.52
N SER A 98 5.81 -26.81 6.53
CA SER A 98 5.09 -28.08 6.62
C SER A 98 4.29 -28.16 7.92
N GLY A 99 3.00 -28.49 7.84
CA GLY A 99 2.13 -28.65 9.00
C GLY A 99 1.82 -27.36 9.78
N THR A 100 2.13 -26.18 9.26
CA THR A 100 1.82 -24.91 9.94
C THR A 100 0.32 -24.61 9.97
N ASN A 101 -0.14 -23.91 10.99
CA ASN A 101 -1.47 -23.29 10.99
C ASN A 101 -1.38 -21.86 10.45
N LEU A 102 -1.72 -21.62 9.18
CA LEU A 102 -1.74 -20.27 8.58
C LEU A 102 -3.13 -19.63 8.62
N SER A 103 -4.09 -20.17 9.36
CA SER A 103 -5.49 -19.74 9.26
C SER A 103 -5.65 -18.22 9.45
N GLY A 104 -6.29 -17.54 8.49
CA GLY A 104 -6.49 -16.08 8.54
C GLY A 104 -5.22 -15.23 8.35
N ALA A 105 -4.06 -15.82 8.04
CA ALA A 105 -2.83 -15.08 7.80
C ALA A 105 -2.92 -14.21 6.54
N SER A 106 -2.13 -13.13 6.50
CA SER A 106 -1.98 -12.23 5.36
C SER A 106 -0.67 -12.54 4.64
N MET A 107 -0.73 -12.89 3.35
CA MET A 107 0.43 -13.29 2.53
C MET A 107 0.66 -12.34 1.33
N TYR A 108 0.19 -11.10 1.42
CA TYR A 108 0.30 -10.14 0.33
C TYR A 108 1.77 -9.79 0.02
N GLY A 109 2.18 -9.99 -1.23
CA GLY A 109 3.55 -9.68 -1.67
C GLY A 109 4.64 -10.58 -1.07
N THR A 110 4.27 -11.62 -0.30
CA THR A 110 5.20 -12.59 0.27
C THR A 110 5.89 -13.40 -0.83
N GLN A 111 7.21 -13.59 -0.73
CA GLN A 111 7.96 -14.43 -1.65
C GLN A 111 8.05 -15.85 -1.09
N MET A 112 7.52 -16.87 -1.79
CA MET A 112 7.50 -18.25 -1.28
C MET A 112 8.06 -19.30 -2.24
N HIS A 113 8.89 -18.89 -3.21
CA HIS A 113 9.41 -19.88 -4.16
C HIS A 113 10.28 -20.92 -3.45
N GLY A 114 9.99 -22.20 -3.71
CA GLY A 114 10.65 -23.32 -3.06
C GLY A 114 10.26 -23.53 -1.59
N ALA A 115 9.27 -22.80 -1.07
CA ALA A 115 8.76 -23.06 0.28
C ALA A 115 7.94 -24.36 0.30
N ASP A 116 8.14 -25.19 1.32
CA ASP A 116 7.36 -26.40 1.54
C ASP A 116 6.10 -26.08 2.35
N GLN A 117 4.92 -26.17 1.74
CA GLN A 117 3.63 -25.89 2.39
C GLN A 117 2.83 -27.17 2.66
N SER A 118 3.48 -28.34 2.64
CA SER A 118 2.80 -29.62 2.78
C SER A 118 2.09 -29.74 4.13
N GLY A 119 0.78 -29.99 4.09
CA GLY A 119 -0.05 -30.12 5.30
C GLY A 119 -0.32 -28.82 6.05
N ALA A 120 0.03 -27.65 5.50
CA ALA A 120 -0.35 -26.37 6.11
C ALA A 120 -1.87 -26.14 6.06
N CYS A 121 -2.45 -25.59 7.14
CA CYS A 121 -3.84 -25.13 7.14
C CYS A 121 -3.90 -23.73 6.52
N LEU A 122 -4.55 -23.60 5.36
CA LEU A 122 -4.66 -22.34 4.61
C LEU A 122 -6.04 -21.68 4.71
N GLU A 123 -6.85 -22.06 5.68
CA GLU A 123 -8.22 -21.56 5.82
C GLU A 123 -8.24 -20.03 6.01
N GLY A 124 -8.94 -19.31 5.12
CA GLY A 124 -9.06 -17.86 5.22
C GLY A 124 -7.74 -17.09 5.01
N VAL A 125 -6.68 -17.74 4.53
CA VAL A 125 -5.45 -17.05 4.17
C VAL A 125 -5.71 -16.05 3.05
N LYS A 126 -5.25 -14.82 3.24
CA LYS A 126 -5.33 -13.75 2.24
C LYS A 126 -4.01 -13.65 1.48
N GLY A 127 -4.04 -13.21 0.23
CA GLY A 127 -2.82 -13.01 -0.57
C GLY A 127 -2.17 -14.28 -1.14
N LEU A 128 -2.65 -15.48 -0.79
CA LEU A 128 -2.29 -16.74 -1.47
C LEU A 128 -3.23 -17.02 -2.63
N ASN A 129 -2.96 -16.44 -3.80
CA ASN A 129 -3.66 -16.83 -5.02
C ASN A 129 -3.02 -18.12 -5.58
N TYR A 130 -3.43 -19.28 -5.07
CA TYR A 130 -2.92 -20.58 -5.49
C TYR A 130 -3.23 -20.94 -6.97
N ASP A 131 -4.08 -20.16 -7.67
CA ASP A 131 -4.46 -20.45 -9.07
C ASP A 131 -4.01 -19.42 -10.11
N LYS A 132 -3.36 -18.31 -9.72
CA LYS A 132 -2.70 -17.39 -10.67
C LYS A 132 -1.54 -16.65 -9.99
N VAL A 133 -0.51 -17.38 -9.58
CA VAL A 133 0.81 -16.75 -9.45
C VAL A 133 1.35 -16.51 -10.87
N THR A 134 0.74 -15.58 -11.60
CA THR A 134 1.54 -14.71 -12.44
C THR A 134 2.34 -13.88 -11.46
N THR A 135 3.60 -14.27 -11.23
CA THR A 135 4.62 -13.34 -10.76
C THR A 135 4.61 -12.16 -11.74
N TYR A 136 3.81 -11.13 -11.47
CA TYR A 136 4.02 -9.88 -12.17
C TYR A 136 5.33 -9.34 -11.63
N SER A 137 6.37 -9.47 -12.44
CA SER A 137 7.54 -8.61 -12.30
C SER A 137 7.06 -7.14 -12.27
N GLU A 138 7.87 -6.24 -11.73
CA GLU A 138 7.60 -4.79 -11.79
C GLU A 138 7.19 -4.35 -13.21
N LYS A 139 7.81 -4.99 -14.20
CA LYS A 139 7.50 -4.85 -15.61
C LYS A 139 6.07 -5.28 -15.96
N GLY A 140 5.56 -6.41 -15.47
CA GLY A 140 4.23 -6.93 -15.81
C GLY A 140 3.07 -6.04 -15.35
N ILE A 141 3.09 -5.54 -14.11
CA ILE A 141 2.08 -4.57 -13.63
C ILE A 141 2.17 -3.26 -14.42
N LYS A 142 3.39 -2.74 -14.64
CA LYS A 142 3.59 -1.54 -15.46
C LYS A 142 3.04 -1.76 -16.86
N ASP A 143 3.31 -2.91 -17.47
CA ASP A 143 2.81 -3.28 -18.79
C ASP A 143 1.27 -3.30 -18.81
N SER A 144 0.60 -3.80 -17.76
CA SER A 144 -0.87 -3.79 -17.68
C SER A 144 -1.47 -2.37 -17.60
N PHE A 145 -0.84 -1.46 -16.85
CA PHE A 145 -1.26 -0.05 -16.83
C PHE A 145 -0.97 0.64 -18.16
N LEU A 146 0.21 0.40 -18.74
CA LEU A 146 0.62 0.98 -20.02
C LEU A 146 -0.22 0.49 -21.20
N GLN A 147 -0.69 -0.76 -21.18
CA GLN A 147 -1.64 -1.30 -22.17
C GLN A 147 -2.97 -0.54 -22.18
N ASN A 148 -3.30 0.12 -21.07
CA ASN A 148 -4.49 0.95 -20.92
C ASN A 148 -4.17 2.46 -20.94
N ASP A 149 -3.04 2.86 -21.52
CA ASP A 149 -2.56 4.24 -21.63
C ASP A 149 -2.35 4.97 -20.29
N VAL A 150 -2.08 4.22 -19.22
CA VAL A 150 -1.77 4.78 -17.90
C VAL A 150 -0.26 4.70 -17.63
N SER A 151 0.42 5.84 -17.77
CA SER A 151 1.87 5.93 -17.49
C SER A 151 2.20 6.33 -16.05
N CYS A 152 1.23 6.90 -15.34
CA CYS A 152 1.34 7.34 -13.95
C CYS A 152 -0.06 7.41 -13.32
N LEU A 153 -0.09 7.41 -11.99
CA LEU A 153 -1.29 7.75 -11.24
C LEU A 153 -1.29 9.24 -10.93
N TRP A 154 -2.43 9.78 -10.52
CA TRP A 154 -2.62 11.21 -10.35
C TRP A 154 -3.11 11.56 -8.96
N HIS A 155 -2.47 12.53 -8.32
CA HIS A 155 -3.00 13.13 -7.10
C HIS A 155 -3.43 14.57 -7.36
N LEU A 156 -4.67 14.90 -6.99
CA LEU A 156 -5.21 16.25 -7.08
C LEU A 156 -5.07 16.93 -5.72
N THR A 157 -4.49 18.12 -5.69
CA THR A 157 -4.27 18.88 -4.44
C THR A 157 -4.34 20.39 -4.66
N HIS A 158 -4.38 21.15 -3.56
CA HIS A 158 -4.18 22.60 -3.60
C HIS A 158 -2.67 22.93 -3.66
N LYS A 159 -2.29 23.98 -4.37
CA LYS A 159 -0.87 24.39 -4.50
C LYS A 159 -0.16 24.60 -3.15
N ASP A 160 -0.89 25.09 -2.14
CA ASP A 160 -0.34 25.38 -0.80
C ASP A 160 -0.05 24.11 0.00
N ASN A 161 -0.57 22.94 -0.42
CA ASN A 161 -0.24 21.65 0.20
C ASN A 161 1.10 21.08 -0.32
N LEU A 162 1.64 21.64 -1.40
CA LEU A 162 2.74 21.00 -2.14
C LEU A 162 4.00 20.86 -1.29
N GLN A 163 4.34 21.86 -0.48
CA GLN A 163 5.52 21.81 0.38
C GLN A 163 5.46 20.60 1.33
N SER A 164 4.33 20.43 2.02
CA SER A 164 4.13 19.30 2.93
C SER A 164 4.14 17.97 2.19
N ILE A 165 3.52 17.89 1.00
CA ILE A 165 3.53 16.67 0.19
C ILE A 165 4.94 16.29 -0.25
N LEU A 166 5.77 17.27 -0.63
CA LEU A 166 7.15 17.02 -1.03
C LEU A 166 8.04 16.61 0.15
N GLU A 167 7.71 17.04 1.36
CA GLU A 167 8.47 16.71 2.58
C GLU A 167 8.06 15.37 3.20
N HIS A 168 6.75 15.09 3.27
CA HIS A 168 6.21 13.96 4.03
C HIS A 168 5.51 12.90 3.17
N GLY A 169 5.26 13.20 1.90
CA GLY A 169 4.52 12.35 0.98
C GLY A 169 3.03 12.71 0.91
N ILE A 170 2.27 11.95 0.13
CA ILE A 170 0.81 12.07 0.11
C ILE A 170 0.27 11.21 1.24
N LEU A 171 -0.21 11.87 2.28
CA LEU A 171 -0.75 11.22 3.47
C LEU A 171 -2.19 10.78 3.27
N ASN A 172 -2.63 9.79 4.06
CA ASN A 172 -4.05 9.51 4.24
C ASN A 172 -4.75 10.64 5.00
N HIS A 173 -6.09 10.58 5.09
CA HIS A 173 -6.89 11.65 5.70
C HIS A 173 -6.55 11.87 7.17
N ASP A 174 -6.47 10.79 7.95
CA ASP A 174 -6.25 10.87 9.39
C ASP A 174 -4.86 11.47 9.71
N ASP A 175 -3.82 11.03 9.00
CA ASP A 175 -2.46 11.56 9.17
C ASP A 175 -2.34 13.01 8.69
N ALA A 176 -3.01 13.36 7.58
CA ALA A 176 -2.99 14.71 7.05
C ALA A 176 -3.65 15.73 8.01
N HIS A 177 -4.64 15.30 8.80
CA HIS A 177 -5.32 16.16 9.78
C HIS A 177 -4.77 16.00 11.22
N GLY A 178 -4.06 14.91 11.51
CA GLY A 178 -3.48 14.62 12.82
C GLY A 178 -2.06 15.16 13.03
N LEU A 179 -1.27 15.30 11.96
CA LEU A 179 0.04 15.96 12.02
C LEU A 179 -0.12 17.49 12.12
N LEU A 180 0.94 18.21 12.52
CA LEU A 180 0.98 19.69 12.58
C LEU A 180 0.79 20.37 11.20
N VAL A 181 0.47 19.61 10.16
CA VAL A 181 0.11 20.06 8.83
C VAL A 181 -1.41 20.30 8.84
N LYS A 182 -1.85 21.54 8.64
CA LYS A 182 -3.26 21.81 8.33
C LYS A 182 -3.39 21.94 6.81
N PRO A 183 -3.73 20.87 6.07
CA PRO A 183 -3.85 20.95 4.63
C PRO A 183 -5.02 21.86 4.26
N VAL A 184 -4.89 22.53 3.11
CA VAL A 184 -6.03 23.12 2.42
C VAL A 184 -6.87 21.96 1.88
N ASP A 185 -7.98 21.70 2.56
CA ASP A 185 -8.90 20.63 2.21
C ASP A 185 -9.65 20.98 0.92
N ILE A 186 -9.45 20.15 -0.10
CA ILE A 186 -10.14 20.24 -1.38
C ILE A 186 -11.02 19.00 -1.60
N SER A 187 -11.41 18.29 -0.55
CA SER A 187 -12.25 17.10 -0.64
C SER A 187 -13.74 17.45 -0.81
N ASP A 188 -14.53 16.51 -1.31
CA ASP A 188 -15.98 16.63 -1.25
C ASP A 188 -16.46 16.28 0.16
N HIS A 189 -16.93 17.28 0.92
CA HIS A 189 -17.47 17.09 2.27
C HIS A 189 -18.64 16.10 2.32
N GLY A 190 -19.43 15.98 1.24
CA GLY A 190 -20.52 15.01 1.14
C GLY A 190 -20.03 13.56 1.03
N ALA A 191 -18.79 13.37 0.58
CA ALA A 191 -18.15 12.07 0.42
C ALA A 191 -17.44 11.57 1.70
N GLN A 192 -17.03 12.47 2.61
CA GLN A 192 -16.17 12.12 3.76
C GLN A 192 -16.78 11.04 4.66
N ARG A 193 -18.08 11.16 5.00
CA ARG A 193 -18.78 10.17 5.83
C ARG A 193 -18.75 8.76 5.24
N TRP A 194 -18.70 8.63 3.91
CA TRP A 194 -18.67 7.34 3.24
C TRP A 194 -17.28 6.73 3.25
N ARG A 195 -16.24 7.57 3.36
CA ARG A 195 -14.86 7.12 3.44
C ARG A 195 -14.45 6.68 4.85
N GLU A 196 -15.29 6.91 5.85
CA GLU A 196 -15.18 6.27 7.18
C GLU A 196 -15.63 4.80 7.17
N ILE A 197 -16.28 4.33 6.10
CA ILE A 197 -16.74 2.94 6.01
C ILE A 197 -15.56 2.03 5.65
N PRO A 198 -15.41 0.88 6.33
CA PRO A 198 -14.42 -0.12 5.96
C PRO A 198 -14.67 -0.72 4.57
N GLU A 199 -13.62 -0.83 3.75
CA GLU A 199 -13.69 -1.52 2.46
C GLU A 199 -13.69 -3.06 2.64
N PRO A 200 -14.17 -3.84 1.65
CA PRO A 200 -14.43 -5.27 1.85
C PRO A 200 -13.19 -6.18 1.78
N CYS A 201 -12.05 -5.74 1.26
CA CYS A 201 -10.86 -6.57 1.06
C CYS A 201 -10.01 -6.66 2.34
N TYR A 202 -9.66 -5.52 2.94
CA TYR A 202 -8.83 -5.44 4.15
C TYR A 202 -9.60 -5.02 5.39
N HIS A 203 -10.88 -4.64 5.27
CA HIS A 203 -11.70 -4.11 6.37
C HIS A 203 -11.12 -2.85 7.01
N ARG A 204 -10.43 -2.03 6.20
CA ARG A 204 -9.85 -0.75 6.63
C ARG A 204 -10.72 0.40 6.19
N ARG A 205 -10.81 1.49 6.96
CA ARG A 205 -11.54 2.69 6.51
C ARG A 205 -10.84 3.29 5.30
N ILE A 206 -11.61 3.79 4.34
CA ILE A 206 -11.06 4.41 3.13
C ILE A 206 -10.22 5.66 3.48
N HIS A 207 -10.51 6.35 4.59
CA HIS A 207 -9.70 7.46 5.12
C HIS A 207 -8.28 7.10 5.54
N GLU A 208 -7.97 5.81 5.71
CA GLU A 208 -6.63 5.35 6.08
C GLU A 208 -5.73 5.13 4.84
N TYR A 209 -6.24 5.41 3.64
CA TYR A 209 -5.49 5.34 2.40
C TYR A 209 -5.22 6.73 1.82
N ALA A 210 -4.06 6.89 1.18
CA ALA A 210 -3.79 8.00 0.28
C ALA A 210 -4.43 7.73 -1.09
N SER A 211 -5.30 8.63 -1.55
CA SER A 211 -6.02 8.46 -2.81
C SER A 211 -5.24 8.95 -4.01
N LEU A 212 -5.16 8.08 -5.03
CA LEU A 212 -4.67 8.41 -6.36
C LEU A 212 -5.76 8.10 -7.38
N TYR A 213 -5.77 8.84 -8.49
CA TYR A 213 -6.69 8.64 -9.60
C TYR A 213 -5.97 8.00 -10.79
N ILE A 214 -6.69 7.14 -11.50
CA ILE A 214 -6.21 6.58 -12.77
C ILE A 214 -6.23 7.66 -13.86
N ASN A 215 -7.30 8.45 -13.91
CA ASN A 215 -7.46 9.57 -14.85
C ASN A 215 -7.64 10.88 -14.07
N PRO A 216 -6.82 11.92 -14.33
CA PRO A 216 -6.93 13.19 -13.62
C PRO A 216 -8.17 13.98 -14.03
N ARG A 217 -8.70 13.74 -15.24
CA ARG A 217 -9.92 14.39 -15.77
C ARG A 217 -11.16 13.65 -15.29
N ASN A 218 -11.46 13.86 -14.02
CA ASN A 218 -12.60 13.25 -13.36
C ASN A 218 -13.62 14.31 -12.88
N PRO A 219 -14.83 13.88 -12.45
CA PRO A 219 -15.83 14.77 -11.87
C PRO A 219 -15.34 15.63 -10.70
N MET A 220 -14.36 15.16 -9.92
CA MET A 220 -13.81 15.92 -8.80
C MET A 220 -13.11 17.19 -9.31
N LEU A 221 -12.24 17.06 -10.31
CA LEU A 221 -11.57 18.20 -10.95
C LEU A 221 -12.58 19.14 -11.62
N PHE A 222 -13.60 18.60 -12.29
CA PHE A 222 -14.65 19.39 -12.95
C PHE A 222 -15.49 20.21 -11.96
N SER A 223 -15.82 19.63 -10.80
CA SER A 223 -16.58 20.34 -9.76
C SER A 223 -15.84 21.57 -9.23
N ARG A 224 -14.52 21.65 -9.41
CA ARG A 224 -13.63 22.72 -8.96
C ARG A 224 -13.11 23.59 -10.10
N ARG A 225 -13.82 23.64 -11.23
CA ARG A 225 -13.43 24.44 -12.40
C ARG A 225 -13.12 25.91 -12.06
N ASP A 226 -13.83 26.48 -11.09
CA ASP A 226 -13.68 27.87 -10.67
C ASP A 226 -12.41 28.11 -9.79
N GLU A 227 -11.79 27.04 -9.30
CA GLU A 227 -10.60 27.07 -8.44
C GLU A 227 -9.35 26.48 -9.10
N GLN A 228 -9.44 26.03 -10.36
CA GLN A 228 -8.34 25.33 -11.05
C GLN A 228 -7.02 26.11 -11.06
N SER A 229 -7.07 27.44 -11.04
CA SER A 229 -5.87 28.29 -10.97
C SER A 229 -5.03 28.04 -9.71
N LYS A 230 -5.63 27.49 -8.65
CA LYS A 230 -5.00 27.15 -7.37
C LYS A 230 -4.72 25.65 -7.21
N LEU A 231 -5.24 24.81 -8.10
CA LEU A 231 -5.08 23.37 -8.03
C LEU A 231 -3.80 22.90 -8.72
N CYS A 232 -3.27 21.79 -8.23
CA CYS A 232 -2.15 21.07 -8.82
C CYS A 232 -2.53 19.60 -9.03
N LEU A 233 -2.07 19.05 -10.14
CA LEU A 233 -2.09 17.61 -10.42
C LEU A 233 -0.66 17.09 -10.30
N ILE A 234 -0.46 16.05 -9.51
CA ILE A 234 0.85 15.46 -9.25
C ILE A 234 0.88 14.10 -9.93
N GLU A 235 1.87 13.88 -10.82
CA GLU A 235 2.19 12.56 -11.31
C GLU A 235 2.76 11.71 -10.17
N VAL A 236 2.24 10.51 -9.98
CA VAL A 236 2.76 9.52 -9.03
C VAL A 236 3.23 8.30 -9.82
N SER A 237 4.49 7.91 -9.58
CA SER A 237 5.08 6.74 -10.21
C SER A 237 4.25 5.49 -9.94
N LEU A 238 4.00 4.68 -10.98
CA LEU A 238 3.41 3.35 -10.83
C LEU A 238 4.23 2.44 -9.91
N SER A 239 5.50 2.80 -9.63
CA SER A 239 6.32 2.03 -8.69
C SER A 239 5.71 1.96 -7.28
N VAL A 240 4.84 2.92 -6.90
CA VAL A 240 4.14 2.93 -5.62
C VAL A 240 3.32 1.65 -5.38
N ILE A 241 2.80 1.03 -6.43
CA ILE A 241 1.99 -0.20 -6.35
C ILE A 241 2.86 -1.41 -5.92
N PHE A 242 4.18 -1.36 -6.16
CA PHE A 242 5.12 -2.39 -5.70
C PHE A 242 5.76 -2.08 -4.36
N GLU A 243 5.65 -0.84 -3.89
CA GLU A 243 6.30 -0.34 -2.68
C GLU A 243 5.30 -0.08 -1.54
N SER A 244 4.00 -0.15 -1.81
CA SER A 244 2.94 -0.04 -0.79
C SER A 244 1.86 -1.12 -0.93
N GLU A 245 1.06 -1.33 0.11
CA GLU A 245 -0.20 -2.04 -0.01
C GLU A 245 -1.20 -1.14 -0.78
N TYR A 246 -2.03 -1.73 -1.63
CA TYR A 246 -2.94 -0.97 -2.47
C TYR A 246 -4.29 -1.65 -2.64
N LEU A 247 -5.27 -0.82 -3.00
CA LEU A 247 -6.53 -1.24 -3.59
C LEU A 247 -6.77 -0.47 -4.88
N ILE A 248 -7.44 -1.12 -5.82
CA ILE A 248 -7.95 -0.50 -7.04
C ILE A 248 -9.47 -0.51 -6.94
N THR A 249 -10.13 0.55 -7.38
CA THR A 249 -11.59 0.62 -7.40
C THR A 249 -12.13 0.78 -8.82
N ASP A 250 -13.32 0.26 -9.12
CA ASP A 250 -13.99 0.46 -10.41
C ASP A 250 -14.63 1.88 -10.54
N GLY A 251 -14.57 2.69 -9.49
CA GLY A 251 -15.16 4.02 -9.42
C GLY A 251 -14.87 4.72 -8.09
N ASN A 252 -15.57 5.82 -7.81
CA ASN A 252 -15.40 6.58 -6.56
C ASN A 252 -15.51 5.67 -5.33
N ALA A 253 -14.45 5.55 -4.52
CA ALA A 253 -14.44 4.71 -3.33
C ALA A 253 -15.51 5.12 -2.30
N ALA A 254 -15.95 6.38 -2.32
CA ALA A 254 -17.03 6.88 -1.47
C ALA A 254 -18.45 6.52 -1.96
N SER A 255 -18.61 5.48 -2.77
CA SER A 255 -19.90 4.99 -3.27
C SER A 255 -20.19 3.56 -2.83
N ARG A 256 -21.45 3.27 -2.53
CA ARG A 256 -21.92 1.94 -2.08
C ARG A 256 -21.87 0.84 -3.15
N THR A 257 -21.78 1.23 -4.41
CA THR A 257 -21.78 0.34 -5.58
C THR A 257 -20.42 0.21 -6.21
N THR A 258 -19.37 0.64 -5.50
CA THR A 258 -17.98 0.53 -5.97
C THR A 258 -17.40 -0.79 -5.52
N ASP A 259 -16.81 -1.48 -6.47
CA ASP A 259 -16.07 -2.71 -6.23
C ASP A 259 -14.60 -2.37 -5.94
N PHE A 260 -14.00 -3.17 -5.04
CA PHE A 260 -12.63 -3.01 -4.58
C PHE A 260 -11.83 -4.25 -4.95
N PHE A 261 -10.63 -4.03 -5.46
CA PHE A 261 -9.73 -5.07 -5.94
C PHE A 261 -8.36 -4.92 -5.30
N HIS A 262 -7.83 -6.02 -4.78
CA HIS A 262 -6.51 -6.09 -4.14
C HIS A 262 -5.46 -6.80 -5.03
N SER A 263 -5.77 -6.99 -6.32
CA SER A 263 -4.83 -7.52 -7.31
C SER A 263 -4.87 -6.69 -8.58
N VAL A 264 -3.70 -6.49 -9.18
CA VAL A 264 -3.55 -5.89 -10.51
C VAL A 264 -4.24 -6.70 -11.60
N ASP A 265 -4.51 -7.99 -11.40
CA ASP A 265 -5.23 -8.81 -12.41
C ASP A 265 -6.55 -8.17 -12.83
N TYR A 266 -7.21 -7.48 -11.89
CA TYR A 266 -8.47 -6.80 -12.07
C TYR A 266 -8.36 -5.45 -12.80
N ILE A 267 -7.14 -5.02 -13.15
CA ILE A 267 -6.96 -3.80 -13.93
C ILE A 267 -7.72 -3.87 -15.26
N ASN A 268 -7.79 -5.04 -15.89
CA ASN A 268 -8.52 -5.24 -17.14
C ASN A 268 -10.05 -5.27 -16.94
N GLU A 269 -10.53 -5.39 -15.70
CA GLU A 269 -11.95 -5.37 -15.34
C GLU A 269 -12.47 -3.96 -15.05
N LEU A 270 -11.58 -2.96 -14.99
CA LEU A 270 -11.97 -1.58 -14.82
C LEU A 270 -12.81 -1.07 -16.00
N PRO A 271 -13.67 -0.06 -15.78
CA PRO A 271 -14.54 0.48 -16.82
C PRO A 271 -13.77 1.38 -17.80
N TRP A 272 -12.87 0.77 -18.59
CA TRP A 272 -11.97 1.47 -19.51
C TRP A 272 -12.71 2.27 -20.58
N ASP A 273 -13.91 1.83 -20.97
CA ASP A 273 -14.79 2.60 -21.87
C ASP A 273 -15.11 3.97 -21.26
N VAL A 274 -15.39 4.04 -19.95
CA VAL A 274 -15.65 5.29 -19.23
C VAL A 274 -14.35 6.02 -18.89
N LEU A 275 -13.32 5.31 -18.43
CA LEU A 275 -12.03 5.90 -18.03
C LEU A 275 -11.33 6.56 -19.22
N ASN A 276 -11.50 6.05 -20.43
CA ASN A 276 -10.93 6.63 -21.65
C ASN A 276 -11.90 7.58 -22.38
N SER A 277 -13.18 7.64 -21.99
CA SER A 277 -14.12 8.55 -22.65
C SER A 277 -13.84 10.03 -22.34
N LYS A 278 -14.18 10.90 -23.29
CA LYS A 278 -14.09 12.35 -23.09
C LYS A 278 -15.20 12.87 -22.17
N PHE A 279 -16.39 12.28 -22.25
CA PHE A 279 -17.56 12.72 -21.50
C PHE A 279 -18.18 11.53 -20.76
N TRP A 280 -18.02 11.51 -19.44
CA TRP A 280 -18.64 10.49 -18.59
C TRP A 280 -20.18 10.56 -18.59
N ALA A 281 -20.77 11.67 -19.06
CA ALA A 281 -22.22 11.81 -19.19
C ALA A 281 -22.82 10.86 -20.24
N ASP A 282 -21.99 10.36 -21.17
CA ASP A 282 -22.43 9.45 -22.24
C ASP A 282 -22.57 8.00 -21.75
N HIS A 283 -22.16 7.71 -20.51
CA HIS A 283 -22.14 6.37 -19.95
C HIS A 283 -23.05 6.28 -18.73
N ASN A 284 -23.74 5.14 -18.59
CA ASN A 284 -24.47 4.85 -17.36
C ASN A 284 -23.50 4.80 -16.18
N ASP A 285 -23.86 5.46 -15.08
CA ASP A 285 -23.03 5.56 -13.88
C ASP A 285 -21.63 6.15 -14.14
N GLY A 286 -21.48 6.90 -15.24
CA GLY A 286 -20.17 7.34 -15.71
C GLY A 286 -19.47 8.29 -14.72
N LYS A 287 -20.21 9.11 -13.97
CA LYS A 287 -19.63 9.99 -12.93
C LYS A 287 -18.87 9.18 -11.87
N ARG A 288 -19.45 8.09 -11.37
CA ARG A 288 -18.80 7.25 -10.35
C ARG A 288 -17.58 6.55 -10.95
N LYS A 289 -17.78 5.87 -12.09
CA LYS A 289 -16.75 5.09 -12.78
C LYS A 289 -15.55 5.92 -13.21
N LYS A 290 -15.76 7.18 -13.63
CA LYS A 290 -14.67 8.10 -13.99
C LYS A 290 -13.78 8.49 -12.80
N CYS A 291 -14.28 8.33 -11.58
CA CYS A 291 -13.52 8.54 -10.34
C CYS A 291 -12.89 7.24 -9.82
N ALA A 292 -12.58 6.26 -10.67
CA ALA A 292 -11.79 5.09 -10.25
C ALA A 292 -10.47 5.54 -9.59
N GLU A 293 -10.16 4.92 -8.46
CA GLU A 293 -9.04 5.26 -7.61
C GLU A 293 -8.06 4.08 -7.50
N VAL A 294 -6.81 4.42 -7.24
CA VAL A 294 -5.83 3.52 -6.61
C VAL A 294 -5.56 4.07 -5.23
N LEU A 295 -5.95 3.31 -4.21
CA LEU A 295 -5.82 3.67 -2.80
C LEU A 295 -4.53 3.05 -2.26
N ILE A 296 -3.63 3.87 -1.72
CA ILE A 296 -2.31 3.44 -1.24
C ILE A 296 -2.27 3.50 0.29
N TYR A 297 -1.90 2.39 0.93
CA TYR A 297 -1.77 2.31 2.38
C TYR A 297 -0.29 2.31 2.84
N PRO A 298 0.05 3.01 3.94
CA PRO A 298 -0.75 4.07 4.59
C PRO A 298 -0.62 5.42 3.88
N LYS A 299 0.42 5.60 3.06
CA LYS A 299 0.76 6.86 2.39
C LYS A 299 1.60 6.61 1.14
N VAL A 300 1.73 7.62 0.28
CA VAL A 300 2.67 7.63 -0.83
C VAL A 300 3.95 8.34 -0.41
N MET A 301 5.10 7.68 -0.51
CA MET A 301 6.40 8.28 -0.17
C MET A 301 6.82 9.37 -1.15
N PRO A 302 7.56 10.42 -0.70
CA PRO A 302 8.09 11.48 -1.58
C PRO A 302 8.90 11.00 -2.78
N THR A 303 9.49 9.81 -2.69
CA THR A 303 10.25 9.15 -3.76
C THR A 303 9.42 8.84 -5.00
N HIS A 304 8.11 8.66 -4.86
CA HIS A 304 7.19 8.40 -5.98
C HIS A 304 6.61 9.66 -6.62
N ILE A 305 6.86 10.84 -6.03
CA ILE A 305 6.30 12.11 -6.48
C ILE A 305 7.06 12.60 -7.72
N GLY A 306 6.35 12.63 -8.84
CA GLY A 306 6.84 13.02 -10.16
C GLY A 306 6.63 14.50 -10.49
N THR A 307 6.25 14.78 -11.73
CA THR A 307 6.00 16.15 -12.19
C THR A 307 4.75 16.73 -11.55
N VAL A 308 4.81 18.01 -11.17
CA VAL A 308 3.66 18.79 -10.73
C VAL A 308 3.12 19.58 -11.92
N HIS A 309 1.81 19.54 -12.12
CA HIS A 309 1.10 20.22 -13.19
C HIS A 309 0.16 21.28 -12.61
N CYS A 310 0.17 22.47 -13.21
CA CYS A 310 -0.77 23.54 -12.91
C CYS A 310 -1.33 24.13 -14.21
N CYS A 311 -2.45 24.85 -14.14
CA CYS A 311 -3.02 25.51 -15.33
C CYS A 311 -2.61 26.98 -15.45
N SER A 312 -2.29 27.67 -14.36
CA SER A 312 -2.01 29.12 -14.37
C SER A 312 -0.51 29.44 -14.31
N GLY A 313 -0.10 30.49 -15.04
CA GLY A 313 1.28 31.00 -14.97
C GLY A 313 1.63 31.59 -13.60
N ALA A 314 0.63 32.14 -12.89
CA ALA A 314 0.82 32.62 -11.52
C ALA A 314 1.20 31.49 -10.57
N THR A 315 0.53 30.33 -10.66
CA THR A 315 0.88 29.16 -9.86
C THR A 315 2.19 28.53 -10.30
N LEU A 316 2.48 28.51 -11.61
CA LEU A 316 3.80 28.07 -12.09
C LEU A 316 4.94 28.88 -11.44
N ASN A 317 4.82 30.20 -11.45
CA ASN A 317 5.81 31.09 -10.84
C ASN A 317 5.89 30.92 -9.32
N ALA A 318 4.74 30.75 -8.64
CA ALA A 318 4.70 30.53 -7.20
C ALA A 318 5.39 29.21 -6.77
N LEU A 319 5.47 28.23 -7.68
CA LEU A 319 6.05 26.92 -7.42
C LEU A 319 7.45 26.74 -8.04
N ALA A 320 8.06 27.80 -8.58
CA ALA A 320 9.34 27.70 -9.30
C ALA A 320 10.47 27.09 -8.44
N ASP A 321 10.47 27.38 -7.15
CA ASP A 321 11.51 26.97 -6.20
C ASP A 321 11.06 25.81 -5.28
N CYS A 322 10.00 25.07 -5.64
CA CYS A 322 9.47 24.00 -4.78
C CYS A 322 10.37 22.75 -4.72
N GLY A 323 11.48 22.70 -5.46
CA GLY A 323 12.39 21.55 -5.48
C GLY A 323 11.90 20.37 -6.32
N ARG A 324 10.82 20.54 -7.09
CA ARG A 324 10.28 19.53 -8.02
C ARG A 324 10.00 20.14 -9.40
N LYS A 325 9.99 19.31 -10.43
CA LYS A 325 9.64 19.76 -11.80
C LYS A 325 8.17 20.20 -11.84
N VAL A 326 7.93 21.45 -12.23
CA VAL A 326 6.58 22.01 -12.42
C VAL A 326 6.34 22.32 -13.90
N LYS A 327 5.17 21.97 -14.43
CA LYS A 327 4.77 22.25 -15.82
C LYS A 327 3.40 22.95 -15.85
N GLN A 328 3.27 23.92 -16.75
CA GLN A 328 1.96 24.43 -17.13
C GLN A 328 1.31 23.46 -18.13
N SER A 329 0.10 22.96 -17.84
CA SER A 329 -0.55 21.91 -18.64
C SER A 329 -2.05 22.10 -18.76
N HIS A 330 -2.47 23.10 -19.53
CA HIS A 330 -3.89 23.47 -19.71
C HIS A 330 -4.79 22.26 -20.07
N ASN A 331 -4.35 21.38 -20.96
CA ASN A 331 -5.16 20.24 -21.43
C ASN A 331 -5.50 19.20 -20.35
N LEU A 332 -4.79 19.19 -19.22
CA LEU A 332 -5.11 18.31 -18.09
C LEU A 332 -6.27 18.85 -17.24
N PHE A 333 -6.54 20.16 -17.32
CA PHE A 333 -7.55 20.85 -16.50
C PHE A 333 -8.84 21.14 -17.26
N PHE A 334 -8.79 21.29 -18.60
CA PHE A 334 -9.92 21.71 -19.44
C PHE A 334 -10.41 20.64 -20.40
#